data_AF-A0A8C4Q016-F1
#
_entry.id   AF-A0A8C4Q016-F1
#
_cell.length_a   1.000
_cell.length_b   1.000
_cell.length_c   1.000
_cell.angle_alpha   90.00
_cell.angle_beta   90.00
_cell.angle_gamma   90.00
#
_symmetry.space_group_name_H-M   'P 1'
#
loop_
_entity.id
_entity.type
_entity.pdbx_description
1 polymer ?
#
loop_
_entity_poly.entity_id
_entity_poly.type
_entity_poly.pdbx_seq_one_letter_code
_entity_poly.pdbx_strand_id
1 'polypeptide(L)'
;LGYLKHIELENFKSYAGKFVIGPFKRFTSIVGSNGSGKSNLMDAISFVFADRIRHLRVKNIRDLIHGAHMGTPVAEKAHVRLVYVQEDGTEIDFYRGSSSEYRVNGVVMTSREYIAELAKIGVLAKTKNFLVYQGAVESIALKSPKERTQLFEEISRSSEVVEEYQQRQRELLQADAETQLYYYRKNNLNVEKKKAKQERNEVGHKLGQKCTQQAPLLVVGT
;
A
#
# COMPACT_ATOMS: atom_id res chain seq x y z
N LEU A 1 19.28 7.69 -17.61
CA LEU A 1 17.92 8.09 -17.18
C LEU A 1 17.12 8.50 -18.40
N GLY A 2 15.96 7.88 -18.60
CA GLY A 2 15.05 8.26 -19.67
C GLY A 2 14.44 9.65 -19.46
N TYR A 3 13.76 10.17 -20.47
CA TYR A 3 13.19 11.52 -20.46
C TYR A 3 11.82 11.59 -21.13
N LEU A 4 11.02 12.54 -20.69
CA LEU A 4 9.78 12.90 -21.35
C LEU A 4 10.10 13.60 -22.68
N LYS A 5 9.64 13.06 -23.81
CA LYS A 5 9.87 13.64 -25.14
C LYS A 5 8.83 14.70 -25.47
N HIS A 6 7.55 14.35 -25.47
CA HIS A 6 6.44 15.26 -25.70
C HIS A 6 5.15 14.72 -25.10
N ILE A 7 4.15 15.58 -25.01
CA ILE A 7 2.79 15.25 -24.57
C ILE A 7 1.82 15.68 -25.65
N GLU A 8 0.89 14.81 -26.01
CA GLU A 8 -0.23 15.13 -26.89
C GLU A 8 -1.51 15.22 -26.06
N LEU A 9 -2.29 16.27 -26.30
CA LEU A 9 -3.55 16.56 -25.63
C LEU A 9 -4.64 16.64 -26.68
N GLU A 10 -5.80 16.06 -26.40
CA GLU A 10 -6.98 16.27 -27.23
C GLU A 10 -8.19 16.57 -26.38
N ASN A 11 -8.83 17.72 -26.64
CA ASN A 11 -10.05 18.18 -25.96
C ASN A 11 -9.94 18.19 -24.43
N PHE A 12 -8.74 18.47 -23.89
CA PHE A 12 -8.45 18.41 -22.46
C PHE A 12 -8.48 19.79 -21.81
N LYS A 13 -9.42 20.03 -20.88
CA LYS A 13 -9.58 21.29 -20.12
C LYS A 13 -9.63 22.54 -20.98
N SER A 14 -8.54 23.32 -21.04
CA SER A 14 -8.45 24.54 -21.85
C SER A 14 -7.95 24.29 -23.28
N TYR A 15 -7.56 23.07 -23.61
CA TYR A 15 -7.02 22.68 -24.92
C TYR A 15 -8.14 22.10 -25.78
N ALA A 16 -8.61 22.86 -26.77
CA ALA A 16 -9.66 22.46 -27.71
C ALA A 16 -9.07 21.87 -29.02
N GLY A 17 -9.41 20.63 -29.36
CA GLY A 17 -8.75 19.91 -30.45
C GLY A 17 -7.38 19.35 -30.03
N LYS A 18 -6.54 19.01 -31.02
CA LYS A 18 -5.26 18.33 -30.81
C LYS A 18 -4.12 19.32 -30.61
N PHE A 19 -3.39 19.16 -29.51
CA PHE A 19 -2.17 19.91 -29.20
C PHE A 19 -1.01 18.96 -28.96
N VAL A 20 0.17 19.33 -29.44
CA VAL A 20 1.43 18.62 -29.15
C VAL A 20 2.35 19.59 -28.42
N ILE A 21 2.76 19.22 -27.20
CA ILE A 21 3.60 20.03 -26.33
C ILE A 21 4.95 19.33 -26.19
N GLY A 22 5.98 20.00 -26.69
CA GLY A 22 7.34 19.49 -26.75
C GLY A 22 8.06 19.98 -28.01
N PRO A 23 9.27 19.47 -28.27
CA PRO A 23 9.98 18.49 -27.44
C PRO A 23 10.45 19.09 -26.11
N PHE A 24 10.30 18.33 -25.02
CA PHE A 24 10.86 18.71 -23.72
C PHE A 24 12.36 18.44 -23.69
N LYS A 25 13.10 19.39 -23.11
CA LYS A 25 14.52 19.23 -22.79
C LYS A 25 14.67 18.83 -21.32
N ARG A 26 15.90 18.47 -20.92
CA ARG A 26 16.26 18.14 -19.52
C ARG A 26 15.73 19.17 -18.50
N PHE A 27 15.72 20.44 -18.90
CA PHE A 27 15.05 21.51 -18.17
C PHE A 27 14.17 22.28 -19.15
N THR A 28 12.89 22.42 -18.81
CA THR A 28 11.89 23.15 -19.60
C THR A 28 11.06 24.02 -18.67
N SER A 29 10.92 25.30 -19.00
CA SER A 29 10.05 26.22 -18.26
C SER A 29 8.79 26.51 -19.07
N ILE A 30 7.63 26.43 -18.41
CA ILE A 30 6.33 26.70 -19.01
C ILE A 30 5.88 28.10 -18.56
N VAL A 31 5.83 29.05 -19.49
CA VAL A 31 5.49 30.46 -19.23
C VAL A 31 4.23 30.88 -19.99
N GLY A 32 3.58 31.95 -19.53
CA GLY A 32 2.34 32.47 -20.12
C GLY A 32 1.53 33.29 -19.12
N SER A 33 0.54 34.05 -19.59
CA SER A 33 -0.36 34.87 -18.75
C SER A 33 -1.22 34.03 -17.81
N ASN A 34 -1.77 34.65 -16.76
CA ASN A 34 -2.73 33.97 -15.89
C ASN A 34 -3.95 33.51 -16.70
N GLY A 35 -4.40 32.27 -16.47
CA GLY A 35 -5.49 31.66 -17.25
C GLY A 35 -5.07 30.98 -18.57
N SER A 36 -3.80 31.08 -19.00
CA SER A 36 -3.34 30.50 -20.28
C SER A 36 -3.24 28.96 -20.32
N GLY A 37 -3.73 28.25 -19.31
CA GLY A 37 -3.72 26.77 -19.28
C GLY A 37 -2.43 26.11 -18.80
N LYS A 38 -1.46 26.86 -18.25
CA LYS A 38 -0.19 26.30 -17.70
C LYS A 38 -0.44 25.20 -16.65
N SER A 39 -1.31 25.49 -15.68
CA SER A 39 -1.67 24.52 -14.62
C SER A 39 -2.47 23.34 -15.16
N ASN A 40 -3.14 23.51 -16.32
CA ASN A 40 -3.86 22.42 -16.99
C ASN A 40 -2.90 21.46 -17.70
N LEU A 41 -1.73 21.91 -18.15
CA LEU A 41 -0.67 21.03 -18.64
C LEU A 41 -0.16 20.13 -17.49
N MET A 42 0.07 20.71 -16.32
CA MET A 42 0.41 19.93 -15.12
C MET A 42 -0.71 18.93 -14.78
N ASP A 43 -1.97 19.31 -14.88
CA ASP A 43 -3.08 18.39 -14.66
C ASP A 43 -3.15 17.27 -15.70
N ALA A 44 -2.72 17.51 -16.94
CA ALA A 44 -2.65 16.47 -17.96
C ALA A 44 -1.54 15.44 -17.66
N ILE A 45 -0.38 15.92 -17.21
CA ILE A 45 0.71 15.06 -16.71
C ILE A 45 0.23 14.23 -15.52
N SER A 46 -0.40 14.87 -14.54
CA SER A 46 -1.02 14.20 -13.40
C SER A 46 -2.09 13.20 -13.83
N PHE A 47 -2.86 13.50 -14.88
CA PHE A 47 -3.89 12.61 -15.39
C PHE A 47 -3.30 11.34 -15.99
N VAL A 48 -2.19 11.40 -16.71
CA VAL A 48 -1.51 10.18 -17.20
C VAL A 48 -1.00 9.34 -16.02
N PHE A 49 -0.35 9.97 -15.04
CA PHE A 49 0.33 9.23 -13.97
C PHE A 49 -0.54 8.85 -12.77
N ALA A 50 -1.73 9.42 -12.60
CA ALA A 50 -2.56 9.15 -11.44
C ALA A 50 -3.19 7.76 -11.49
N ASP A 51 -3.14 7.03 -10.38
CA ASP A 51 -3.93 5.81 -10.19
C ASP A 51 -5.44 6.15 -10.13
N ARG A 52 -5.83 7.06 -9.21
CA ARG A 52 -7.24 7.38 -8.93
C ARG A 52 -7.60 8.83 -9.20
N ILE A 53 -8.86 9.08 -9.56
CA ILE A 53 -9.43 10.42 -9.80
C ILE A 53 -9.26 11.33 -8.58
N ARG A 54 -9.40 10.80 -7.36
CA ARG A 54 -9.23 11.55 -6.10
C ARG A 54 -7.84 12.18 -5.95
N HIS A 55 -6.86 11.73 -6.75
CA HIS A 55 -5.51 12.29 -6.75
C HIS A 55 -5.37 13.49 -7.69
N LEU A 56 -6.36 13.73 -8.55
CA LEU A 56 -6.45 14.87 -9.44
C LEU A 56 -7.18 16.04 -8.74
N ARG A 57 -6.94 17.26 -9.22
CA ARG A 57 -7.63 18.47 -8.74
C ARG A 57 -9.07 18.60 -9.24
N VAL A 58 -9.70 17.49 -9.62
CA VAL A 58 -10.98 17.46 -10.32
C VAL A 58 -11.89 16.44 -9.65
N LYS A 59 -13.17 16.80 -9.44
CA LYS A 59 -14.15 15.92 -8.80
C LYS A 59 -14.63 14.82 -9.74
N ASN A 60 -14.95 15.17 -10.98
CA ASN A 60 -15.44 14.22 -11.99
C ASN A 60 -14.50 14.17 -13.20
N ILE A 61 -14.26 12.98 -13.77
CA ILE A 61 -13.45 12.85 -14.99
C ILE A 61 -14.03 13.65 -16.16
N ARG A 62 -15.37 13.76 -16.25
CA ARG A 62 -16.03 14.52 -17.32
C ARG A 62 -15.64 15.99 -17.33
N ASP A 63 -15.28 16.56 -16.19
CA ASP A 63 -14.85 17.96 -16.08
C ASP A 63 -13.44 18.18 -16.68
N LEU A 64 -12.72 17.11 -17.04
CA LEU A 64 -11.48 17.18 -17.80
C LEU A 64 -11.72 17.45 -19.29
N ILE A 65 -12.94 17.30 -19.78
CA ILE A 65 -13.29 17.57 -21.18
C ILE A 65 -13.41 19.08 -21.40
N HIS A 66 -12.87 19.57 -22.49
CA HIS A 66 -12.98 20.97 -22.89
C HIS A 66 -14.45 21.40 -23.00
N GLY A 67 -14.79 22.52 -22.34
CA GLY A 67 -16.15 23.06 -22.29
C GLY A 67 -17.10 22.41 -21.27
N ALA A 68 -16.73 21.29 -20.63
CA ALA A 68 -17.61 20.61 -19.67
C ALA A 68 -17.96 21.48 -18.44
N HIS A 69 -17.02 22.32 -17.98
CA HIS A 69 -17.24 23.25 -16.88
C HIS A 69 -18.20 24.41 -17.23
N MET A 70 -18.44 24.67 -18.52
CA MET A 70 -19.40 25.65 -19.01
C MET A 70 -20.75 25.02 -19.38
N GLY A 71 -20.93 23.71 -19.17
CA GLY A 71 -22.13 22.96 -19.57
C GLY A 71 -22.23 22.66 -21.07
N THR A 72 -21.23 23.05 -21.87
CA THR A 72 -21.18 22.87 -23.33
C THR A 72 -19.91 22.13 -23.74
N PRO A 73 -19.82 20.81 -23.49
CA PRO A 73 -18.67 20.02 -23.89
C PRO A 73 -18.53 20.02 -25.43
N VAL A 74 -17.37 20.43 -25.91
CA VAL A 74 -17.08 20.55 -27.35
C VAL A 74 -16.79 19.17 -27.99
N ALA A 75 -16.56 18.16 -27.15
CA ALA A 75 -16.34 16.77 -27.56
C ALA A 75 -16.91 15.79 -26.52
N GLU A 76 -17.13 14.55 -26.92
CA GLU A 76 -17.56 13.49 -26.01
C GLU A 76 -16.41 12.90 -25.18
N LYS A 77 -15.18 13.02 -25.68
CA LYS A 77 -13.98 12.40 -25.10
C LYS A 77 -12.81 13.36 -25.09
N ALA A 78 -11.99 13.22 -24.07
CA ALA A 78 -10.68 13.87 -23.95
C ALA A 78 -9.64 12.79 -23.73
N HIS A 79 -8.42 13.00 -24.23
CA HIS A 79 -7.34 12.07 -23.99
C HIS A 79 -5.99 12.79 -23.89
N VAL A 80 -5.06 12.11 -23.22
CA VAL A 80 -3.68 12.55 -23.07
C VAL A 80 -2.78 11.38 -23.45
N ARG A 81 -1.82 11.65 -24.33
CA ARG A 81 -0.72 10.74 -24.67
C ARG A 81 0.59 11.35 -24.19
N LEU A 82 1.41 10.56 -23.53
CA LEU A 82 2.72 10.94 -23.03
C LEU A 82 3.75 10.00 -23.66
N VAL A 83 4.77 10.58 -24.31
CA VAL A 83 5.83 9.81 -24.95
C VAL A 83 7.09 9.91 -24.12
N TYR A 84 7.53 8.78 -23.57
CA TYR A 84 8.72 8.65 -22.75
C TYR A 84 9.81 7.88 -23.50
N VAL A 85 11.04 8.42 -23.50
CA VAL A 85 12.19 7.77 -24.12
C VAL A 85 13.03 7.14 -23.01
N GLN A 86 13.26 5.84 -23.08
CA GLN A 86 14.11 5.09 -22.17
C GLN A 86 15.61 5.35 -22.43
N GLU A 87 16.46 4.81 -21.55
CA GLU A 87 17.93 4.96 -21.67
C GLU A 87 18.51 4.30 -22.92
N ASP A 88 17.89 3.21 -23.36
CA ASP A 88 18.23 2.46 -24.58
C ASP A 88 17.71 3.12 -25.86
N GLY A 89 16.97 4.23 -25.75
CA GLY A 89 16.34 4.93 -26.86
C GLY A 89 14.95 4.41 -27.23
N THR A 90 14.43 3.39 -26.52
CA THR A 90 13.09 2.85 -26.76
C THR A 90 12.02 3.86 -26.35
N GLU A 91 11.08 4.15 -27.25
CA GLU A 91 9.93 5.01 -26.95
C GLU A 91 8.80 4.19 -26.35
N ILE A 92 8.25 4.67 -25.23
CA ILE A 92 7.04 4.15 -24.61
C ILE A 92 5.96 5.23 -24.70
N ASP A 93 4.82 4.85 -25.29
CA ASP A 93 3.64 5.67 -25.41
C ASP A 93 2.61 5.33 -24.34
N PHE A 94 2.42 6.23 -23.38
CA PHE A 94 1.39 6.12 -22.36
C PHE A 94 0.16 6.92 -22.78
N TYR A 95 -0.98 6.27 -22.95
CA TYR A 95 -2.24 6.92 -23.31
C TYR A 95 -3.29 6.68 -22.23
N ARG A 96 -4.00 7.75 -21.86
CA ARG A 96 -5.17 7.69 -20.97
C ARG A 96 -6.31 8.53 -21.55
N GLY A 97 -7.49 7.92 -21.67
CA GLY A 97 -8.73 8.57 -22.08
C GLY A 97 -9.65 8.90 -20.92
N SER A 98 -10.51 9.90 -21.09
CA SER A 98 -11.55 10.29 -20.12
C SER A 98 -12.62 9.21 -19.91
N SER A 99 -12.74 8.23 -20.80
CA SER A 99 -13.62 7.06 -20.65
C SER A 99 -12.96 5.91 -19.87
N SER A 100 -11.93 6.19 -19.06
CA SER A 100 -11.14 5.18 -18.32
C SER A 100 -10.47 4.14 -19.24
N GLU A 101 -10.11 4.57 -20.44
CA GLU A 101 -9.32 3.77 -21.37
C GLU A 101 -7.84 3.98 -21.11
N TYR A 102 -7.08 2.89 -20.98
CA TYR A 102 -5.64 2.89 -20.75
C TYR A 102 -4.97 2.14 -21.89
N ARG A 103 -3.92 2.73 -22.48
CA ARG A 103 -3.10 2.05 -23.48
C ARG A 103 -1.62 2.32 -23.26
N VAL A 104 -0.80 1.30 -23.51
CA VAL A 104 0.66 1.45 -23.60
C VAL A 104 1.10 0.93 -24.96
N ASN A 105 1.84 1.73 -25.73
CA ASN A 105 2.27 1.39 -27.10
C ASN A 105 1.10 0.96 -28.00
N GLY A 106 -0.05 1.61 -27.83
CA GLY A 106 -1.28 1.31 -28.57
C GLY A 106 -2.09 0.11 -28.07
N VAL A 107 -1.55 -0.71 -27.17
CA VAL A 107 -2.24 -1.89 -26.61
C VAL A 107 -3.14 -1.47 -25.45
N VAL A 108 -4.43 -1.79 -25.55
CA VAL A 108 -5.42 -1.55 -24.49
C VAL A 108 -5.16 -2.52 -23.33
N MET A 109 -5.16 -1.99 -22.10
CA MET A 109 -4.90 -2.77 -20.90
C MET A 109 -5.71 -2.27 -19.70
N THR A 110 -5.69 -3.03 -18.61
CA THR A 110 -6.35 -2.64 -17.37
C THR A 110 -5.59 -1.53 -16.64
N SER A 111 -6.28 -0.79 -15.78
CA SER A 111 -5.64 0.23 -14.93
C SER A 111 -4.48 -0.34 -14.09
N ARG A 112 -4.58 -1.60 -13.65
CA ARG A 112 -3.57 -2.26 -12.82
C ARG A 112 -2.30 -2.52 -13.62
N GLU A 113 -2.43 -3.06 -14.83
CA GLU A 113 -1.30 -3.30 -15.74
C GLU A 113 -0.65 -1.98 -16.15
N TYR A 114 -1.46 -0.98 -16.48
CA TYR A 114 -0.97 0.36 -16.83
C TYR A 114 -0.10 0.99 -15.73
N ILE A 115 -0.54 0.89 -14.47
CA ILE A 115 0.24 1.37 -13.32
C ILE A 115 1.52 0.54 -13.13
N ALA A 116 1.48 -0.76 -13.42
CA ALA A 116 2.68 -1.61 -13.37
C ALA A 116 3.70 -1.18 -14.44
N GLU A 117 3.27 -0.83 -15.65
CA GLU A 117 4.15 -0.27 -16.69
C GLU A 117 4.76 1.08 -16.26
N LEU A 118 3.95 1.97 -15.65
CA LEU A 118 4.45 3.23 -15.09
C LEU A 118 5.46 3.01 -13.95
N ALA A 119 5.27 1.97 -13.13
CA ALA A 119 6.20 1.65 -12.06
C ALA A 119 7.58 1.20 -12.59
N LYS A 120 7.65 0.56 -13.77
CA LYS A 120 8.92 0.15 -14.42
C LYS A 120 9.81 1.34 -14.78
N ILE A 121 9.22 2.47 -15.16
CA ILE A 121 9.96 3.72 -15.43
C ILE A 121 10.24 4.55 -14.17
N GLY A 122 9.95 4.01 -12.98
CA GLY A 122 10.18 4.68 -11.69
C GLY A 122 9.10 5.68 -11.29
N VAL A 123 7.99 5.77 -12.03
CA VAL A 123 6.88 6.66 -11.67
C VAL A 123 5.93 5.95 -10.70
N LEU A 124 6.06 6.29 -9.42
CA LEU A 124 5.17 5.81 -8.38
C LEU A 124 3.89 6.65 -8.31
N ALA A 125 2.84 6.17 -8.97
CA ALA A 125 1.52 6.81 -9.01
C ALA A 125 0.90 7.06 -7.62
N LYS A 126 1.23 6.22 -6.62
CA LYS A 126 0.73 6.33 -5.24
C LYS A 126 1.36 7.50 -4.49
N THR A 127 2.67 7.72 -4.64
CA THR A 127 3.43 8.57 -3.73
C THR A 127 3.45 10.05 -4.12
N LYS A 128 3.04 10.40 -5.35
CA LYS A 128 3.00 11.80 -5.84
C LYS A 128 4.32 12.59 -5.69
N ASN A 129 5.46 11.90 -5.55
CA ASN A 129 6.75 12.52 -5.24
C ASN A 129 7.29 13.48 -6.31
N PHE A 130 6.73 13.43 -7.51
CA PHE A 130 7.21 14.19 -8.67
C PHE A 130 6.31 15.39 -9.02
N LEU A 131 5.21 15.59 -8.30
CA LEU A 131 4.25 16.68 -8.55
C LEU A 131 4.13 17.60 -7.34
N VAL A 132 4.61 18.82 -7.50
CA VAL A 132 4.44 19.90 -6.51
C VAL A 132 3.41 20.88 -7.04
N TYR A 133 2.23 20.90 -6.43
CA TYR A 133 1.19 21.87 -6.74
C TYR A 133 1.48 23.22 -6.08
N GLN A 134 0.86 24.29 -6.60
CA GLN A 134 0.87 25.58 -5.93
C GLN A 134 0.29 25.44 -4.51
N GLY A 135 0.99 25.98 -3.51
CA GLY A 135 0.64 25.83 -2.09
C GLY A 135 1.05 24.49 -1.46
N ALA A 136 1.58 23.53 -2.23
CA ALA A 136 2.04 22.25 -1.68
C ALA A 136 3.26 22.40 -0.75
N VAL A 137 4.12 23.38 -1.00
CA VAL A 137 5.29 23.65 -0.14
C VAL A 137 4.84 24.09 1.26
N GLU A 138 3.88 25.02 1.33
CA GLU A 138 3.30 25.47 2.60
C GLU A 138 2.57 24.33 3.31
N SER A 139 1.79 23.53 2.58
CA SER A 139 1.06 22.41 3.20
C SER A 139 2.01 21.33 3.73
N ILE A 140 3.11 21.03 3.04
CA ILE A 140 4.15 20.12 3.53
C ILE A 140 4.83 20.68 4.78
N ALA A 141 5.12 21.98 4.82
CA ALA A 141 5.71 22.63 5.98
C ALA A 141 4.80 22.60 7.22
N LEU A 142 3.47 22.71 7.00
CA LEU A 142 2.46 22.70 8.05
C LEU A 142 2.02 21.29 8.51
N LYS A 143 2.51 20.21 7.87
CA LYS A 143 2.17 18.84 8.28
C LYS A 143 2.60 18.55 9.70
N SER A 144 1.71 17.90 10.45
CA SER A 144 2.03 17.36 11.78
C SER A 144 3.13 16.28 11.70
N PRO A 145 3.85 16.01 12.80
CA PRO A 145 4.85 14.95 12.82
C PRO A 145 4.32 13.60 12.36
N LYS A 146 3.07 13.25 12.72
CA LYS A 146 2.42 11.99 12.32
C LYS A 146 2.19 11.91 10.81
N GLU A 147 1.66 12.97 10.20
CA GLU A 147 1.44 13.03 8.74
C GLU A 147 2.77 13.03 7.97
N ARG A 148 3.83 13.57 8.56
CA ARG A 148 5.17 13.54 7.98
C ARG A 148 5.76 12.14 8.01
N THR A 149 5.60 11.39 9.10
CA THR A 149 5.99 9.98 9.16
C THR A 149 5.23 9.14 8.13
N GLN A 150 3.93 9.37 7.99
CA GLN A 150 3.12 8.70 6.95
C GLN A 150 3.63 8.99 5.54
N LEU A 151 4.04 10.23 5.25
CA LEU A 151 4.65 10.57 3.97
C LEU A 151 5.94 9.76 3.73
N PHE A 152 6.83 9.64 4.72
CA PHE A 152 8.05 8.83 4.59
C PHE A 152 7.75 7.33 4.40
N GLU A 153 6.73 6.82 5.09
CA GLU A 153 6.25 5.45 4.96
C GLU A 153 5.67 5.18 3.56
N GLU A 154 4.93 6.13 2.97
CA GLU A 154 4.48 6.05 1.58
C GLU A 154 5.65 6.08 0.58
N ILE A 155 6.68 6.88 0.84
CA ILE A 155 7.87 7.00 -0.03
C ILE A 155 8.73 5.74 0.01
N SER A 156 8.95 5.20 1.20
CA SER A 156 9.71 3.96 1.41
C SER A 156 8.95 2.71 0.97
N ARG A 157 7.65 2.83 0.65
CA ARG A 157 6.72 1.72 0.37
C ARG A 157 6.52 0.78 1.57
N SER A 158 6.92 1.17 2.77
CA SER A 158 6.69 0.35 3.97
C SER A 158 5.20 0.20 4.29
N SER A 159 4.36 1.13 3.80
CA SER A 159 2.91 1.07 3.95
C SER A 159 2.28 -0.21 3.37
N GLU A 160 2.92 -0.85 2.38
CA GLU A 160 2.40 -2.08 1.74
C GLU A 160 2.52 -3.32 2.65
N VAL A 161 3.42 -3.30 3.64
CA VAL A 161 3.66 -4.41 4.57
C VAL A 161 3.04 -4.20 5.95
N VAL A 162 2.37 -3.06 6.17
CA VAL A 162 1.75 -2.73 7.47
C VAL A 162 0.69 -3.75 7.88
N GLU A 163 -0.14 -4.19 6.93
CA GLU A 163 -1.19 -5.19 7.21
C GLU A 163 -0.59 -6.54 7.62
N GLU A 164 0.43 -7.00 6.90
CA GLU A 164 1.16 -8.23 7.23
C GLU A 164 1.85 -8.10 8.60
N TYR A 165 2.50 -6.97 8.86
CA TYR A 165 3.14 -6.70 10.15
C TYR A 165 2.14 -6.75 11.31
N GLN A 166 0.98 -6.11 11.17
CA GLN A 166 -0.07 -6.12 12.19
C GLN A 166 -0.65 -7.52 12.40
N GLN A 167 -0.83 -8.29 11.31
CA GLN A 167 -1.26 -9.68 11.38
C GLN A 167 -0.27 -10.52 12.20
N ARG A 168 1.02 -10.43 11.86
CA ARG A 168 2.11 -11.13 12.57
C ARG A 168 2.22 -10.72 14.03
N GLN A 169 2.03 -9.43 14.35
CA GLN A 169 2.01 -8.98 15.73
C GLN A 169 0.84 -9.57 16.53
N ARG A 170 -0.35 -9.70 15.93
CA ARG A 170 -1.49 -10.35 16.59
C ARG A 170 -1.22 -11.84 16.84
N GLU A 171 -0.67 -12.54 15.86
CA GLU A 171 -0.27 -13.95 16.00
C GLU A 171 0.76 -14.14 17.12
N LEU A 172 1.76 -13.25 17.20
CA LEU A 172 2.77 -13.27 18.26
C LEU A 172 2.13 -13.11 19.65
N LEU A 173 1.24 -12.14 19.82
CA LEU A 173 0.53 -11.91 21.08
C LEU A 173 -0.34 -13.11 21.50
N GLN A 174 -0.97 -13.79 20.54
CA GLN A 174 -1.75 -15.00 20.81
C GLN A 174 -0.84 -16.16 21.23
N ALA A 175 0.25 -16.40 20.51
CA ALA A 175 1.22 -17.43 20.84
C ALA A 175 1.85 -17.21 22.23
N ASP A 176 2.15 -15.97 22.58
CA ASP A 176 2.65 -15.61 23.91
C ASP A 176 1.61 -15.89 25.00
N ALA A 177 0.34 -15.53 24.79
CA ALA A 177 -0.73 -15.80 25.74
C ALA A 177 -0.97 -17.30 25.94
N GLU A 178 -0.97 -18.09 24.86
CA GLU A 178 -1.07 -19.54 24.91
C GLU A 178 0.10 -20.17 25.66
N THR A 179 1.32 -19.68 25.40
CA THR A 179 2.54 -20.13 26.06
C THR A 179 2.47 -19.86 27.57
N GLN A 180 2.04 -18.68 27.99
CA GLN A 180 1.84 -18.34 29.41
C GLN A 180 0.82 -19.26 30.09
N LEU A 181 -0.32 -19.50 29.42
CA LEU A 181 -1.36 -20.40 29.93
C LEU A 181 -0.87 -21.85 30.04
N TYR A 182 -0.08 -22.32 29.06
CA TYR A 182 0.54 -23.63 29.09
C TYR A 182 1.47 -23.78 30.30
N TYR A 183 2.35 -22.80 30.55
CA TYR A 183 3.24 -22.82 31.72
C TYR A 183 2.47 -22.80 33.04
N TYR A 184 1.40 -22.00 33.13
CA TYR A 184 0.53 -21.96 34.30
C TYR A 184 -0.12 -23.33 34.57
N ARG A 185 -0.72 -23.95 33.55
CA ARG A 185 -1.33 -25.29 33.68
C ARG A 185 -0.29 -26.35 34.04
N LYS A 186 0.89 -26.32 33.41
CA LYS A 186 1.99 -27.25 33.70
C LYS A 186 2.43 -27.16 35.16
N ASN A 187 2.54 -25.94 35.70
CA ASN A 187 2.92 -25.73 37.10
C ASN A 187 1.85 -26.27 38.06
N ASN A 188 0.56 -26.04 37.77
CA ASN A 188 -0.52 -26.59 38.57
C ASN A 188 -0.54 -28.13 38.57
N LEU A 189 -0.40 -28.75 37.39
CA LEU A 189 -0.31 -30.21 37.27
C LEU A 189 0.91 -30.78 38.02
N ASN A 190 2.05 -30.08 38.01
CA ASN A 190 3.23 -30.50 38.76
C ASN A 190 3.01 -30.44 40.29
N VAL A 191 2.26 -29.44 40.77
CA VAL A 191 1.88 -29.33 42.19
C VAL A 191 0.94 -30.46 42.58
N GLU A 192 -0.09 -30.73 41.78
CA GLU A 192 -1.03 -31.84 42.01
C GLU A 192 -0.32 -33.20 42.00
N LYS A 193 0.58 -33.42 41.03
CA LYS A 193 1.38 -34.66 40.95
C LYS A 193 2.26 -34.87 42.17
N LYS A 194 2.83 -33.80 42.74
CA LYS A 194 3.62 -33.89 43.99
C LYS A 194 2.73 -34.29 45.18
N LYS A 195 1.55 -33.68 45.31
CA LYS A 195 0.57 -34.02 46.36
C LYS A 195 0.12 -35.48 46.26
N ALA A 196 -0.31 -35.92 45.07
CA ALA A 196 -0.73 -37.30 44.83
C ALA A 196 0.39 -38.32 45.13
N LYS A 197 1.66 -37.96 44.85
CA LYS A 197 2.81 -38.82 45.19
C LYS A 197 3.04 -38.91 46.71
N GLN A 198 2.87 -37.81 47.44
CA GLN A 198 2.95 -37.81 48.91
C GLN A 198 1.85 -38.68 49.51
N GLU A 199 0.60 -38.49 49.10
CA GLU A 199 -0.54 -39.31 49.54
C GLU A 199 -0.32 -40.80 49.28
N ARG A 200 0.18 -41.15 48.08
CA ARG A 200 0.47 -42.55 47.73
C ARG A 200 1.57 -43.16 48.61
N ASN A 201 2.61 -42.39 48.92
CA ASN A 201 3.69 -42.83 49.80
C ASN A 201 3.21 -43.02 51.25
N GLU A 202 2.36 -42.12 51.75
CA GLU A 202 1.76 -42.23 53.09
C GLU A 202 0.85 -43.45 53.20
N VAL A 203 0.01 -43.71 52.18
CA VAL A 203 -0.83 -44.91 52.12
C VAL A 203 0.03 -46.17 52.07
N GLY A 204 1.09 -46.18 51.25
CA GLY A 204 2.04 -47.29 51.18
C GLY A 204 2.73 -47.57 52.52
N HIS A 205 3.13 -46.52 53.25
CA HIS A 205 3.74 -46.65 54.58
C HIS A 205 2.75 -47.23 55.61
N LYS A 206 1.50 -46.75 55.61
CA LYS A 206 0.43 -47.26 56.48
C LYS A 206 0.08 -48.72 56.18
N LEU A 207 0.04 -49.11 54.91
CA LEU A 207 -0.21 -50.50 54.49
C LEU A 207 0.95 -51.42 54.89
N GLY A 208 2.21 -50.98 54.69
CA GLY A 208 3.40 -51.72 55.13
C GLY A 208 3.40 -51.97 56.64
N GLN A 209 3.09 -50.95 57.44
CA GLN A 209 2.98 -51.10 58.90
C GLN A 209 1.87 -52.10 59.30
N LYS A 210 0.71 -52.08 58.63
CA LYS A 210 -0.37 -53.05 58.88
C LYS A 210 0.02 -54.49 58.51
N CYS A 211 0.68 -54.72 57.38
CA CYS A 211 1.17 -56.05 57.01
C CYS A 211 2.22 -56.59 57.99
N THR A 212 3.08 -55.72 58.52
CA THR A 212 4.11 -56.11 59.51
C THR A 212 3.48 -56.47 60.87
N GLN A 213 2.35 -55.84 61.24
CA GLN A 213 1.61 -56.14 62.46
C GLN A 213 0.69 -57.39 62.35
N GLN A 214 0.30 -57.80 61.14
CA GLN A 214 -0.51 -59.01 60.90
C GLN A 214 0.32 -60.29 60.63
N ALA A 215 1.65 -60.20 60.61
CA ALA A 215 2.56 -61.34 60.39
C ALA A 215 3.03 -62.06 61.68
N PRO A 216 2.13 -62.48 62.59
CA PRO A 216 2.42 -63.66 63.40
C PRO A 216 1.22 -64.62 63.40
N LEU A 217 1.21 -65.61 62.51
CA LEU A 217 0.48 -66.90 62.64
C LEU A 217 0.64 -67.72 61.34
N LEU A 218 1.84 -68.25 61.10
CA LEU A 218 2.07 -69.37 60.18
C LEU A 218 3.38 -70.09 60.56
N VAL A 219 3.54 -70.39 61.84
CA VAL A 219 4.50 -71.39 62.34
C VAL A 219 3.84 -72.17 63.46
N VAL A 220 2.90 -73.08 63.16
CA VAL A 220 2.64 -74.26 63.99
C VAL A 220 1.99 -75.37 63.14
N GLY A 221 2.57 -76.58 63.16
CA GLY A 221 2.04 -77.84 62.64
C GLY A 221 2.73 -78.28 61.34
N THR A 222 3.56 -79.31 61.30
CA THR A 222 3.79 -80.51 62.14
C THR A 222 5.23 -80.96 61.97
#